data_AF-A0A0Q5TN14-F1
#
_entry.id   AF-A0A0Q5TN14-F1
#
_cell.length_a   1.000
_cell.length_b   1.000
_cell.length_c   1.000
_cell.angle_alpha   90.00
_cell.angle_beta   90.00
_cell.angle_gamma   90.00
#
_symmetry.space_group_name_H-M   'P 1'
#
loop_
_entity.id
_entity.type
_entity.pdbx_description
1 polymer ?
#
loop_
_entity_poly.entity_id
_entity_poly.type
_entity_poly.pdbx_seq_one_letter_code
_entity_poly.pdbx_strand_id
1 'polypeptide(L)'
;MKIDRKGDRVTFVSGKVSGEFDAHLGRFTLYHLQDTYFNDLPEPYFWRAPTDNDFGNGMPDKLGIWRYAHVDKLLKSVSIGNQDEHGLSIKVVSSLQAIGALYTLQYQILNDGSISVNASMDLVNRGMPELPRFGMRTQLDQRYRHLSYYGRGPYENYRDRNTAAFFGRILGLSRKSVF
;
A
#
# COMPACT_ATOMS: atom_id res chain seq x y z
N MET A 1 -1.04 -11.35 -21.24
CA MET A 1 -2.20 -10.65 -20.66
C MET A 1 -2.96 -9.90 -21.75
N LYS A 2 -4.30 -9.93 -21.73
CA LYS A 2 -5.16 -9.15 -22.63
C LYS A 2 -5.62 -7.88 -21.90
N ILE A 3 -5.57 -6.73 -22.59
CA ILE A 3 -5.98 -5.43 -22.06
C ILE A 3 -7.11 -4.87 -22.94
N ASP A 4 -8.12 -4.28 -22.32
CA ASP A 4 -9.19 -3.53 -22.99
C ASP A 4 -9.32 -2.14 -22.35
N ARG A 5 -9.51 -1.10 -23.17
CA ARG A 5 -9.59 0.31 -22.74
C ARG A 5 -10.91 0.90 -23.20
N LYS A 6 -11.71 1.40 -22.25
CA LYS A 6 -13.02 2.01 -22.51
C LYS A 6 -13.18 3.28 -21.68
N GLY A 7 -13.04 4.44 -22.34
CA GLY A 7 -13.00 5.73 -21.64
C GLY A 7 -11.89 5.73 -20.59
N ASP A 8 -12.23 6.06 -19.34
CA ASP A 8 -11.30 6.10 -18.20
C ASP A 8 -11.05 4.73 -17.57
N ARG A 9 -11.59 3.64 -18.11
CA ARG A 9 -11.42 2.30 -17.55
C ARG A 9 -10.44 1.48 -18.35
N VAL A 10 -9.52 0.84 -17.63
CA VAL A 10 -8.61 -0.18 -18.15
C VAL A 10 -8.92 -1.50 -17.47
N THR A 11 -9.26 -2.50 -18.27
CA THR A 11 -9.46 -3.87 -17.77
C THR A 11 -8.35 -4.76 -18.28
N PHE A 12 -7.98 -5.76 -17.49
CA PHE A 12 -7.02 -6.77 -17.90
C PHE A 12 -7.47 -8.17 -17.51
N VAL A 13 -7.07 -9.15 -18.32
CA VAL A 13 -7.27 -10.58 -18.05
C VAL A 13 -5.95 -11.30 -18.29
N SER A 14 -5.51 -12.06 -17.29
CA SER A 14 -4.39 -13.01 -17.40
C SER A 14 -4.74 -14.34 -16.75
N GLY A 15 -4.99 -15.35 -17.58
CA GLY A 15 -5.45 -16.66 -17.10
C GLY A 15 -6.74 -16.53 -16.28
N LYS A 16 -6.62 -16.78 -14.97
CA LYS A 16 -7.73 -16.72 -14.00
C LYS A 16 -7.79 -15.40 -13.23
N VAL A 17 -6.80 -14.53 -13.41
CA VAL A 17 -6.73 -13.21 -12.77
C VAL A 17 -7.33 -12.18 -13.70
N SER A 18 -8.14 -11.30 -13.14
CA SER A 18 -8.60 -10.11 -13.87
C SER A 18 -8.73 -8.92 -12.92
N GLY A 19 -8.74 -7.72 -13.49
CA GLY A 19 -8.95 -6.51 -12.73
C GLY A 19 -9.36 -5.32 -13.59
N GLU A 20 -9.83 -4.28 -12.90
CA GLU A 20 -10.25 -3.02 -13.48
C GLU A 20 -9.55 -1.87 -12.74
N PHE A 21 -8.96 -0.97 -13.51
CA PHE A 21 -8.40 0.29 -13.05
C PHE A 21 -9.25 1.45 -13.59
N ASP A 22 -9.68 2.33 -12.70
CA ASP A 22 -10.44 3.54 -13.02
C ASP A 22 -9.49 4.75 -12.96
N ALA A 23 -9.21 5.35 -14.12
CA ALA A 23 -8.31 6.48 -14.28
C ALA A 23 -8.90 7.80 -13.77
N HIS A 24 -10.22 7.92 -13.69
CA HIS A 24 -10.87 9.07 -13.09
C HIS A 24 -10.70 9.05 -11.56
N LEU A 25 -10.76 7.87 -10.95
CA LEU A 25 -10.55 7.69 -9.51
C LEU A 25 -9.08 7.49 -9.12
N GLY A 26 -8.22 7.11 -10.07
CA GLY A 26 -6.81 6.81 -9.85
C GLY A 26 -6.58 5.56 -8.99
N ARG A 27 -7.47 4.56 -9.07
CA ARG A 27 -7.41 3.34 -8.26
C ARG A 27 -7.96 2.12 -9.00
N PHE A 28 -7.57 0.93 -8.52
CA PHE A 28 -8.26 -0.29 -8.90
C PHE A 28 -9.64 -0.35 -8.27
N THR A 29 -10.64 -0.70 -9.05
CA THR A 29 -12.03 -0.92 -8.61
C THR A 29 -12.33 -2.41 -8.46
N LEU A 30 -11.58 -3.26 -9.17
CA LEU A 30 -11.69 -4.71 -9.11
C LEU A 30 -10.30 -5.34 -9.23
N TYR A 31 -10.06 -6.36 -8.41
CA TYR A 31 -8.99 -7.33 -8.61
C TYR A 31 -9.48 -8.68 -8.10
N HIS A 32 -9.50 -9.69 -8.95
CA HIS A 32 -10.03 -11.00 -8.56
C HIS A 32 -9.29 -12.16 -9.21
N LEU A 33 -9.26 -13.26 -8.48
CA LEU A 33 -8.79 -14.57 -8.89
C LEU A 33 -9.99 -15.52 -8.81
N GLN A 34 -10.53 -15.91 -9.96
CA GLN A 34 -11.77 -16.70 -10.04
C GLN A 34 -12.89 -16.06 -9.18
N ASP A 35 -13.37 -16.76 -8.15
CA ASP A 35 -14.46 -16.31 -7.26
C ASP A 35 -13.96 -15.50 -6.04
N THR A 36 -12.66 -15.21 -5.97
CA THR A 36 -12.05 -14.45 -4.87
C THR A 36 -11.72 -13.03 -5.29
N TYR A 37 -12.33 -12.06 -4.61
CA TYR A 37 -12.15 -10.63 -4.85
C TYR A 37 -11.28 -9.99 -3.77
N PHE A 38 -10.52 -8.97 -4.18
CA PHE A 38 -9.73 -8.11 -3.31
C PHE A 38 -9.84 -6.67 -3.82
N ASN A 39 -10.90 -5.97 -3.40
CA ASN A 39 -11.23 -4.64 -3.92
C ASN A 39 -10.63 -3.51 -3.07
N ASP A 40 -10.29 -3.78 -1.81
CA ASP A 40 -9.63 -2.83 -0.91
C ASP A 40 -8.11 -2.89 -1.11
N LEU A 41 -7.61 -2.50 -2.28
CA LEU A 41 -6.16 -2.48 -2.49
C LEU A 41 -5.49 -1.55 -1.45
N PRO A 42 -4.23 -1.82 -1.06
CA PRO A 42 -3.56 -1.03 -0.05
C PRO A 42 -3.55 0.46 -0.41
N GLU A 43 -3.79 1.30 0.60
CA GLU A 43 -3.74 2.76 0.52
C GLU A 43 -2.62 3.31 1.41
N PRO A 44 -2.04 4.48 1.11
CA PRO A 44 -1.00 5.08 1.94
C PRO A 44 -1.43 5.23 3.41
N TYR A 45 -0.52 4.90 4.32
CA TYR A 45 -0.74 5.09 5.76
C TYR A 45 0.58 5.43 6.46
N PHE A 46 0.61 6.61 7.08
CA PHE A 46 1.84 7.23 7.58
C PHE A 46 1.94 7.30 9.11
N TRP A 47 0.97 6.71 9.80
CA TRP A 47 0.83 6.78 11.25
C TRP A 47 0.96 5.40 11.89
N ARG A 48 1.31 5.38 13.17
CA ARG A 48 1.21 4.19 14.03
C ARG A 48 0.55 4.59 15.34
N ALA A 49 -0.15 3.67 15.98
CA ALA A 49 -0.69 3.91 17.32
C ALA A 49 0.49 4.25 18.26
N PRO A 50 0.41 5.34 19.04
CA PRO A 50 1.45 5.70 20.00
C PRO A 50 1.58 4.64 21.10
N THR A 51 2.82 4.36 21.50
CA THR A 51 3.17 3.59 22.69
C THR A 51 3.33 4.52 23.90
N ASP A 52 3.49 3.99 25.11
CA ASP A 52 3.76 4.82 26.30
C ASP A 52 5.02 5.68 26.15
N ASN A 53 6.06 5.17 25.48
CA ASN A 53 7.28 5.93 25.18
C ASN A 53 7.01 7.13 24.25
N ASP A 54 6.07 6.99 23.31
CA ASP A 54 5.66 8.05 22.39
C ASP A 54 4.86 9.13 23.09
N PHE A 55 3.99 8.75 24.04
CA PHE A 55 3.34 9.72 24.90
C PHE A 55 4.37 10.45 25.76
N GLY A 56 5.32 9.72 26.36
CA GLY A 56 6.38 10.30 27.19
C GLY A 56 7.27 11.30 26.46
N ASN A 57 7.49 11.12 25.14
CA ASN A 57 8.28 12.05 24.33
C ASN A 57 7.45 13.10 23.56
N GLY A 58 6.12 13.09 23.69
CA GLY A 58 5.19 14.01 23.03
C GLY A 58 5.00 13.79 21.53
N MET A 59 5.27 12.59 21.02
CA MET A 59 5.14 12.24 19.60
C MET A 59 3.74 12.48 19.01
N PRO A 60 2.62 12.18 19.71
CA PRO A 60 1.28 12.43 19.18
C PRO A 60 1.05 13.88 18.76
N ASP A 61 1.58 14.82 19.55
CA ASP A 61 1.45 16.25 19.28
C ASP A 61 2.47 16.70 18.22
N LYS A 62 3.74 16.32 18.39
CA LYS A 62 4.84 16.73 17.51
C LYS A 62 4.70 16.21 16.08
N LEU A 63 4.23 14.96 15.93
CA LEU A 63 4.17 14.25 14.66
C LEU A 63 2.74 14.14 14.13
N GLY A 64 1.74 14.71 14.82
CA GLY A 64 0.32 14.54 14.54
C GLY A 64 -0.13 14.88 13.12
N ILE A 65 0.64 15.71 12.40
CA ILE A 65 0.42 15.99 10.97
C ILE A 65 0.35 14.72 10.11
N TRP A 66 1.12 13.69 10.46
CA TRP A 66 1.17 12.42 9.73
C TRP A 66 -0.07 11.55 9.93
N ARG A 67 -0.84 11.79 11.01
CA ARG A 67 -2.05 11.01 11.33
C ARG A 67 -3.09 11.09 10.22
N TYR A 68 -3.22 12.26 9.60
CA TYR A 68 -4.21 12.53 8.57
C TYR A 68 -3.61 12.94 7.21
N ALA A 69 -2.28 12.92 7.07
CA ALA A 69 -1.60 13.30 5.84
C ALA A 69 -2.07 12.54 4.57
N HIS A 70 -2.62 11.33 4.75
CA HIS A 70 -3.16 10.49 3.68
C HIS A 70 -4.66 10.70 3.40
N VAL A 71 -5.41 11.38 4.29
CA VAL A 71 -6.87 11.55 4.20
C VAL A 71 -7.23 12.52 3.08
N ASP A 72 -6.61 13.69 3.05
CA ASP A 72 -6.89 14.73 2.05
C ASP A 72 -6.00 14.58 0.80
N LYS A 73 -5.98 13.36 0.27
CA LYS A 73 -5.24 13.02 -0.96
C LYS A 73 -6.07 13.45 -2.17
N LEU A 74 -5.54 14.41 -2.93
CA LEU A 74 -6.15 14.88 -4.18
C LEU A 74 -5.44 14.26 -5.39
N LEU A 75 -6.17 13.55 -6.24
CA LEU A 75 -5.64 13.04 -7.50
C LEU A 75 -5.20 14.21 -8.40
N LYS A 76 -3.97 14.14 -8.92
CA LYS A 76 -3.42 15.16 -9.83
C LYS A 76 -3.29 14.65 -11.25
N SER A 77 -2.82 13.42 -11.43
CA SER A 77 -2.74 12.82 -12.75
C SER A 77 -2.69 11.31 -12.69
N VAL A 78 -3.15 10.69 -13.78
CA VAL A 78 -2.96 9.28 -14.10
C VAL A 78 -2.30 9.22 -15.48
N SER A 79 -1.25 8.40 -15.60
CA SER A 79 -0.58 8.12 -16.87
C SER A 79 -0.53 6.62 -17.08
N ILE A 80 -1.14 6.16 -18.18
CA ILE A 80 -1.20 4.74 -18.54
C ILE A 80 -0.27 4.54 -19.73
N GLY A 81 0.75 3.69 -19.55
CA GLY A 81 1.71 3.37 -20.58
C GLY A 81 1.12 2.50 -21.69
N ASN A 82 1.93 2.22 -22.72
CA ASN A 82 1.64 1.14 -23.64
C ASN A 82 1.97 -0.20 -22.97
N GLN A 83 1.30 -1.26 -23.43
CA GLN A 83 1.67 -2.61 -23.03
C GLN A 83 2.98 -2.99 -23.73
N ASP A 84 3.92 -3.56 -22.97
CA ASP A 84 5.19 -4.06 -23.47
C ASP A 84 5.43 -5.52 -23.02
N GLU A 85 6.65 -6.03 -23.19
CA GLU A 85 7.04 -7.37 -22.78
C GLU A 85 6.98 -7.62 -21.26
N HIS A 86 6.98 -6.55 -20.45
CA HIS A 86 6.89 -6.60 -18.99
C HIS A 86 5.45 -6.37 -18.49
N GLY A 87 4.52 -5.98 -19.36
CA GLY A 87 3.10 -5.82 -19.03
C GLY A 87 2.61 -4.40 -19.21
N LEU A 88 1.78 -3.90 -18.29
CA LEU A 88 1.21 -2.54 -18.35
C LEU A 88 1.63 -1.70 -17.15
N SER A 89 2.25 -0.56 -17.42
CA SER A 89 2.58 0.45 -16.41
C SER A 89 1.46 1.48 -16.24
N ILE A 90 1.13 1.79 -15.00
CA ILE A 90 0.19 2.87 -14.63
C ILE A 90 0.84 3.71 -13.53
N LYS A 91 1.00 5.01 -13.78
CA LYS A 91 1.49 5.98 -12.80
C LYS A 91 0.34 6.85 -12.30
N VAL A 92 0.17 6.91 -10.99
CA VAL A 92 -0.81 7.76 -10.31
C VAL A 92 -0.05 8.77 -9.46
N VAL A 93 -0.30 10.05 -9.70
CA VAL A 93 0.26 11.14 -8.90
C VAL A 93 -0.87 11.80 -8.13
N SER A 94 -0.72 11.85 -6.82
CA SER A 94 -1.63 12.55 -5.92
C SER A 94 -0.89 13.59 -5.09
N SER A 95 -1.60 14.63 -4.66
CA SER A 95 -1.07 15.61 -3.72
C SER A 95 -1.66 15.38 -2.34
N LEU A 96 -0.79 15.23 -1.35
CA LEU A 96 -1.13 15.12 0.06
C LEU A 96 -1.23 16.54 0.63
N GLN A 97 -2.44 17.12 0.61
CA GLN A 97 -2.63 18.57 0.87
C GLN A 97 -2.06 19.01 2.22
N ALA A 98 -2.30 18.22 3.27
CA ALA A 98 -1.87 18.54 4.64
C ALA A 98 -0.36 18.77 4.80
N ILE A 99 0.46 18.18 3.91
CA ILE A 99 1.92 18.27 3.97
C ILE A 99 2.53 18.88 2.69
N GLY A 100 1.68 19.32 1.77
CA GLY A 100 2.07 19.90 0.48
C GLY A 100 2.90 18.99 -0.42
N ALA A 101 2.94 17.67 -0.17
CA ALA A 101 3.82 16.73 -0.87
C ALA A 101 3.11 16.01 -2.03
N LEU A 102 3.90 15.52 -3.00
CA LEU A 102 3.40 14.59 -4.01
C LEU A 102 3.65 13.15 -3.56
N TYR A 103 2.61 12.33 -3.71
CA TYR A 103 2.64 10.90 -3.51
C TYR A 103 2.44 10.22 -4.86
N THR A 104 3.39 9.37 -5.25
CA THR A 104 3.37 8.65 -6.52
C THR A 104 3.19 7.17 -6.27
N LEU A 105 2.21 6.58 -6.94
CA LEU A 105 2.08 5.13 -7.07
C LEU A 105 2.41 4.74 -8.51
N GLN A 106 3.31 3.79 -8.67
CA GLN A 106 3.59 3.15 -9.95
C GLN A 106 3.15 1.70 -9.83
N TYR A 107 2.12 1.35 -10.59
CA TYR A 107 1.65 -0.01 -10.76
C TYR A 107 2.28 -0.60 -12.01
N GLN A 108 2.80 -1.81 -11.88
CA GLN A 108 3.16 -2.65 -13.03
C GLN A 108 2.28 -3.90 -12.98
N ILE A 109 1.31 -3.97 -13.88
CA ILE A 109 0.50 -5.18 -14.06
C ILE A 109 1.29 -6.12 -14.95
N LEU A 110 1.80 -7.20 -14.36
CA LEU A 110 2.66 -8.18 -15.02
C LEU A 110 1.83 -9.12 -15.91
N ASN A 111 2.53 -9.81 -16.81
CA ASN A 111 1.88 -10.67 -17.78
C ASN A 111 1.13 -11.87 -17.17
N ASP A 112 1.41 -12.24 -15.93
CA ASP A 112 0.71 -13.28 -15.15
C ASP A 112 -0.48 -12.74 -14.32
N GLY A 113 -0.72 -11.42 -14.36
CA GLY A 113 -1.78 -10.75 -13.60
C GLY A 113 -1.38 -10.33 -12.19
N SER A 114 -0.16 -10.60 -11.74
CA SER A 114 0.36 -10.00 -10.51
C SER A 114 0.60 -8.49 -10.70
N ILE A 115 0.50 -7.73 -9.61
CA ILE A 115 0.66 -6.28 -9.64
C ILE A 115 1.84 -5.91 -8.74
N SER A 116 2.91 -5.39 -9.32
CA SER A 116 3.96 -4.72 -8.56
C SER A 116 3.54 -3.29 -8.24
N VAL A 117 3.73 -2.86 -7.00
CA VAL A 117 3.37 -1.53 -6.53
C VAL A 117 4.62 -0.84 -5.97
N ASN A 118 5.00 0.27 -6.58
CA ASN A 118 6.05 1.14 -6.06
C ASN A 118 5.42 2.44 -5.58
N ALA A 119 5.58 2.73 -4.29
CA ALA A 119 5.11 3.95 -3.66
C ALA A 119 6.30 4.86 -3.35
N SER A 120 6.20 6.14 -3.71
CA SER A 120 7.22 7.14 -3.39
C SER A 120 6.61 8.48 -3.00
N MET A 121 7.33 9.21 -2.16
CA MET A 121 7.00 10.55 -1.71
C MET A 121 8.29 11.32 -1.51
N ASP A 122 8.37 12.53 -2.06
CA ASP A 122 9.53 13.41 -1.88
C ASP A 122 9.25 14.44 -0.78
N LEU A 123 10.02 14.32 0.31
CA LEU A 123 9.97 15.20 1.48
C LEU A 123 11.18 16.14 1.59
N VAL A 124 12.11 16.10 0.64
CA VAL A 124 13.36 16.86 0.70
C VAL A 124 13.07 18.36 0.77
N ASN A 125 13.78 19.07 1.64
CA ASN A 125 13.69 20.52 1.85
C ASN A 125 12.29 21.05 2.28
N ARG A 126 11.41 20.19 2.82
CA ARG A 126 10.08 20.61 3.28
C ARG A 126 9.98 20.96 4.77
N GLY A 127 11.05 20.79 5.53
CA GLY A 127 11.04 21.01 6.99
C GLY A 127 10.07 20.09 7.75
N MET A 128 9.75 18.93 7.17
CA MET A 128 8.81 17.99 7.78
C MET A 128 9.41 17.32 9.02
N PRO A 129 8.62 17.10 10.08
CA PRO A 129 9.08 16.34 11.23
C PRO A 129 9.28 14.86 10.85
N GLU A 130 9.90 14.09 11.75
CA GLU A 130 10.14 12.66 11.56
C GLU A 130 8.86 11.92 11.11
N LEU A 131 9.01 11.01 10.15
CA LEU A 131 7.92 10.19 9.63
C LEU A 131 7.79 8.89 10.45
N PRO A 132 6.67 8.66 11.17
CA PRO A 132 6.53 7.49 12.03
C PRO A 132 6.53 6.14 11.27
N ARG A 133 5.95 6.14 10.06
CA ARG A 133 5.84 4.97 9.19
C ARG A 133 5.71 5.43 7.74
N PHE A 134 6.39 4.74 6.82
CA PHE A 134 6.08 4.81 5.39
C PHE A 134 5.57 3.45 4.95
N GLY A 135 4.29 3.36 4.59
CA GLY A 135 3.69 2.09 4.20
C GLY A 135 2.27 2.25 3.69
N MET A 136 1.62 1.12 3.50
CA MET A 136 0.26 1.04 3.02
C MET A 136 -0.58 0.15 3.93
N ARG A 137 -1.89 0.37 3.93
CA ARG A 137 -2.86 -0.38 4.74
C ARG A 137 -4.03 -0.81 3.89
N THR A 138 -4.52 -2.01 4.12
CA THR A 138 -5.72 -2.59 3.54
C THR A 138 -6.54 -3.26 4.65
N GLN A 139 -7.80 -3.57 4.36
CA GLN A 139 -8.64 -4.42 5.18
C GLN A 139 -8.89 -5.73 4.43
N LEU A 140 -8.75 -6.85 5.15
CA LEU A 140 -9.03 -8.18 4.63
C LEU A 140 -10.28 -8.73 5.31
N ASP A 141 -11.08 -9.49 4.55
CA ASP A 141 -12.21 -10.22 5.10
C ASP A 141 -11.77 -11.15 6.24
N GLN A 142 -12.59 -11.24 7.29
CA GLN A 142 -12.28 -12.03 8.48
C GLN A 142 -12.09 -13.53 8.20
N ARG A 143 -12.44 -14.05 7.02
CA ARG A 143 -12.14 -15.42 6.59
C ARG A 143 -10.65 -15.68 6.41
N TYR A 144 -9.85 -14.64 6.11
CA TYR A 144 -8.40 -14.75 5.96
C TYR A 144 -7.69 -14.72 7.32
N ARG A 145 -7.84 -15.79 8.10
CA ARG A 145 -7.35 -15.84 9.49
C ARG A 145 -5.95 -16.41 9.65
N HIS A 146 -5.49 -17.21 8.69
CA HIS A 146 -4.19 -17.87 8.75
C HIS A 146 -3.15 -17.03 8.03
N LEU A 147 -2.03 -16.79 8.69
CA LEU A 147 -0.89 -16.10 8.12
C LEU A 147 0.30 -17.04 8.06
N SER A 148 0.99 -17.03 6.92
CA SER A 148 2.32 -17.59 6.74
C SER A 148 3.21 -16.51 6.15
N TYR A 149 4.37 -16.26 6.75
CA TYR A 149 5.36 -15.34 6.19
C TYR A 149 6.78 -15.88 6.40
N TYR A 150 7.72 -15.38 5.60
CA TYR A 150 9.15 -15.69 5.74
C TYR A 150 9.87 -14.44 6.24
N GLY A 151 10.38 -14.49 7.47
CA GLY A 151 10.97 -13.33 8.13
C GLY A 151 11.19 -13.56 9.63
N ARG A 152 11.26 -12.47 10.40
CA ARG A 152 11.48 -12.53 11.86
C ARG A 152 10.20 -12.88 12.62
N GLY A 153 10.28 -13.84 13.54
CA GLY A 153 9.19 -14.23 14.43
C GLY A 153 9.61 -15.27 15.47
N PRO A 154 8.67 -15.98 16.11
CA PRO A 154 7.20 -15.87 15.96
C PRO A 154 6.57 -14.68 16.70
N TYR A 155 7.33 -14.01 17.56
CA TYR A 155 6.86 -12.87 18.35
C TYR A 155 7.05 -11.54 17.61
N GLU A 156 6.24 -10.55 18.00
CA GLU A 156 6.35 -9.18 17.52
C GLU A 156 7.75 -8.60 17.81
N ASN A 157 8.34 -8.00 16.78
CA ASN A 157 9.66 -7.41 16.83
C ASN A 157 9.69 -6.07 16.10
N TYR A 158 10.55 -5.17 16.56
CA TYR A 158 10.71 -3.81 16.02
C TYR A 158 12.15 -3.59 15.56
N ARG A 159 12.39 -2.48 14.87
CA ARG A 159 13.71 -2.12 14.31
C ARG A 159 14.82 -2.14 15.37
N ASP A 160 14.50 -1.70 16.58
CA ASP A 160 15.37 -1.61 17.76
C ASP A 160 15.21 -2.80 18.74
N ARG A 161 14.27 -3.73 18.49
CA ARG A 161 14.01 -4.91 19.33
C ARG A 161 13.69 -6.14 18.47
N ASN A 162 14.72 -6.78 17.92
CA ASN A 162 14.55 -7.94 17.04
C ASN A 162 15.56 -9.08 17.22
N THR A 163 16.54 -8.96 18.11
CA THR A 163 17.62 -9.94 18.27
C THR A 163 17.15 -11.30 18.80
N ALA A 164 16.04 -11.33 19.54
CA ALA A 164 15.42 -12.56 20.03
C ALA A 164 14.50 -13.25 18.98
N ALA A 165 14.23 -12.61 17.84
CA ALA A 165 13.33 -13.14 16.83
C ALA A 165 14.10 -14.01 15.82
N PHE A 166 13.67 -15.27 15.68
CA PHE A 166 14.23 -16.19 14.69
C PHE A 166 13.86 -15.77 13.27
N PHE A 167 14.75 -16.00 12.32
CA PHE A 167 14.51 -15.71 10.91
C PHE A 167 14.15 -16.99 10.15
N GLY A 168 12.92 -17.11 9.67
CA GLY A 168 12.47 -18.28 8.94
C GLY A 168 10.98 -18.23 8.57
N ARG A 169 10.39 -19.39 8.27
CA ARG A 169 8.96 -19.48 7.99
C ARG A 169 8.16 -19.48 9.29
N ILE A 170 7.27 -18.50 9.44
CA ILE A 170 6.41 -18.31 10.60
C ILE A 170 4.96 -18.58 10.20
N LEU A 171 4.22 -19.28 11.07
CA LEU A 171 2.80 -19.57 10.92
C LEU A 171 2.03 -18.99 12.12
N GLY A 172 0.89 -18.37 11.86
CA GLY A 172 0.09 -17.74 12.91
C GLY A 172 -1.38 -17.53 12.56
N LEU A 173 -2.13 -17.09 13.56
CA LEU A 173 -3.51 -16.63 13.41
C LEU A 173 -3.54 -15.10 13.51
N SER A 174 -4.20 -14.43 12.57
CA SER A 174 -4.38 -12.96 12.53
C SER A 174 -4.75 -12.33 13.87
N ARG A 175 -5.60 -12.98 14.67
CA ARG A 175 -6.04 -12.48 16.00
C ARG A 175 -4.94 -12.46 17.06
N LYS A 176 -3.82 -13.15 16.84
CA LYS A 176 -2.66 -13.20 17.75
C LYS A 176 -1.44 -12.47 17.17
N SER A 177 -1.60 -11.78 16.05
CA SER A 177 -0.50 -11.13 15.35
C SER A 177 -0.70 -9.62 15.28
N VAL A 178 0.28 -8.88 15.80
CA VAL A 178 0.43 -7.44 15.64
C VAL A 178 1.71 -7.23 14.82
N PHE A 179 1.63 -6.43 13.75
CA PHE A 179 2.71 -6.16 12.79
C PHE A 179 3.08 -4.67 12.75
#